data_AF-A0A1V3QD89-F1
#
_entry.id   AF-A0A1V3QD89-F1
#
_cell.length_a   1.000
_cell.length_b   1.000
_cell.length_c   1.000
_cell.angle_alpha   90.00
_cell.angle_beta   90.00
_cell.angle_gamma   90.00
#
_symmetry.space_group_name_H-M   'P 1'
#
loop_
_entity.id
_entity.type
_entity.pdbx_description
1 polymer ?
#
loop_
_entity_poly.entity_id
_entity_poly.type
_entity_poly.pdbx_seq_one_letter_code
_entity_poly.pdbx_strand_id
1 'polypeptide(L)'
;MACALAMPLAAHAQSNDTREQQLEQRVAQLEQQLNELKAMIQAQKAAPAPAMPAQNVAAAPATQAATPTFTSAPGVSVALHGFISATAFDQSKSFTYGNGQNAEYPVPGSNGSLSGVDVRNTRFWLDFSGAKFAGDWIGGGRIEMDFFGGYNGTGAYSQQQPIPRLRQAYMDLSNPDTGSTVRIGQQWEFMFPLDNVSTSLSHIAFPLGFGTGMIGWRFPGLVWMQDLNHGSAGVRWRLDLGVFEGSWNGPDGAVNNTNYLTAGNVGFRPQVEARLHVQDKDWLAYAVAHYSEVDLRGVSGTTPTPLQSTVKSVGYEVGGSWKPGPWMFKGLVYTGKGLGEIFGDLSQFGDIEDTGGYLQAGYNFTPNWSANAFYGMSKPNTADVIRWMGNGATGLLRNRQSALNVQYSAGAYDLGLEWMHDVLDSTSNGVDRKTTSGNQLSVSALYHF
;
A
#
# COMPACT_ATOMS: atom_id res chain seq x y z
N MET A 1 -82.01 15.86 -8.52
CA MET A 1 -81.39 16.62 -9.62
C MET A 1 -79.94 16.16 -9.70
N ALA A 2 -79.60 15.21 -10.60
CA ALA A 2 -78.97 15.40 -11.94
C ALA A 2 -77.52 15.95 -11.81
N CYS A 3 -76.41 15.39 -12.32
CA CYS A 3 -76.03 14.56 -13.49
C CYS A 3 -74.74 13.75 -13.16
N ALA A 4 -74.61 12.46 -13.50
CA ALA A 4 -74.06 11.84 -14.73
C ALA A 4 -72.51 11.72 -14.82
N LEU A 5 -71.98 10.48 -14.89
CA LEU A 5 -71.19 9.93 -16.01
C LEU A 5 -70.76 8.47 -15.74
N ALA A 6 -70.60 7.70 -16.82
CA ALA A 6 -70.75 6.24 -16.89
C ALA A 6 -69.45 5.48 -17.25
N MET A 7 -69.34 4.23 -16.75
CA MET A 7 -68.63 3.02 -17.29
C MET A 7 -67.11 3.07 -17.58
N PRO A 8 -66.38 1.92 -17.76
CA PRO A 8 -66.71 0.51 -17.52
C PRO A 8 -65.69 -0.28 -16.66
N LEU A 9 -66.18 -1.30 -15.96
CA LEU A 9 -65.41 -2.44 -15.43
C LEU A 9 -65.23 -3.49 -16.53
N ALA A 10 -64.10 -3.49 -17.26
CA ALA A 10 -63.62 -4.63 -18.06
C ALA A 10 -62.25 -4.31 -18.70
N ALA A 11 -61.14 -4.38 -17.94
CA ALA A 11 -59.80 -4.26 -18.54
C ALA A 11 -58.65 -4.75 -17.63
N HIS A 12 -58.76 -5.92 -16.97
CA HIS A 12 -57.64 -6.44 -16.16
C HIS A 12 -57.38 -7.96 -16.31
N ALA A 13 -57.87 -8.58 -17.38
CA ALA A 13 -57.60 -10.00 -17.66
C ALA A 13 -56.82 -10.27 -18.97
N GLN A 14 -56.48 -9.24 -19.76
CA GLN A 14 -55.79 -9.42 -21.06
C GLN A 14 -54.28 -9.07 -21.05
N SER A 15 -53.73 -8.58 -19.93
CA SER A 15 -52.34 -8.08 -19.86
C SER A 15 -51.32 -9.09 -19.30
N ASN A 16 -51.75 -10.21 -18.73
CA ASN A 16 -50.84 -11.24 -18.21
C ASN A 16 -50.46 -12.29 -19.27
N ASP A 17 -51.43 -12.73 -20.09
CA ASP A 17 -51.18 -13.71 -21.17
C ASP A 17 -50.16 -13.21 -22.21
N THR A 18 -50.17 -11.91 -22.53
CA THR A 18 -49.22 -11.30 -23.47
C THR A 18 -47.79 -11.22 -22.92
N ARG A 19 -47.63 -11.08 -21.60
CA ARG A 19 -46.32 -11.05 -20.94
C ARG A 19 -45.75 -12.45 -20.76
N GLU A 20 -46.59 -13.44 -20.45
CA GLU A 20 -46.18 -14.84 -20.39
C GLU A 20 -45.78 -15.36 -21.77
N GLN A 21 -46.55 -15.06 -22.83
CA GLN A 21 -46.17 -15.42 -24.21
C GLN A 21 -44.85 -14.76 -24.66
N GLN A 22 -44.56 -13.52 -24.25
CA GLN A 22 -43.28 -12.87 -24.54
C GLN A 22 -42.11 -13.50 -23.78
N LEU A 23 -42.34 -13.99 -22.56
CA LEU A 23 -41.31 -14.69 -21.78
C LEU A 23 -41.03 -16.07 -22.37
N GLU A 24 -42.06 -16.82 -22.77
CA GLU A 24 -41.91 -18.11 -23.45
C GLU A 24 -41.17 -17.97 -24.78
N GLN A 25 -41.48 -16.95 -25.59
CA GLN A 25 -40.73 -16.67 -26.82
C GLN A 25 -39.26 -16.34 -26.55
N ARG A 26 -38.96 -15.58 -25.48
CA ARG A 26 -37.57 -15.28 -25.08
C ARG A 26 -36.82 -16.50 -24.60
N VAL A 27 -37.47 -17.38 -23.85
CA VAL A 27 -36.87 -18.64 -23.38
C VAL A 27 -36.55 -19.54 -24.58
N ALA A 28 -37.48 -19.70 -25.53
CA ALA A 28 -37.25 -20.45 -26.75
C ALA A 28 -36.09 -19.88 -27.60
N GLN A 29 -35.99 -18.54 -27.69
CA GLN A 29 -34.89 -17.88 -28.39
C GLN A 29 -33.54 -18.11 -27.71
N LEU A 30 -33.50 -18.06 -26.37
CA LEU A 30 -32.29 -18.31 -25.59
C LEU A 30 -31.84 -19.77 -25.68
N GLU A 31 -32.77 -20.73 -25.66
CA GLU A 31 -32.45 -22.15 -25.86
C GLU A 31 -31.87 -22.42 -27.26
N GLN A 32 -32.40 -21.74 -28.29
CA GLN A 32 -31.89 -21.84 -29.64
C GLN A 32 -30.46 -21.29 -29.75
N GLN A 33 -30.18 -20.13 -29.16
CA GLN A 33 -28.84 -19.53 -29.10
C GLN A 33 -27.84 -20.41 -28.34
N LEU A 34 -28.29 -21.05 -27.25
CA LEU A 34 -27.44 -21.90 -26.43
C LEU A 34 -27.08 -23.22 -27.16
N ASN A 35 -28.00 -23.75 -27.97
CA ASN A 35 -27.73 -24.90 -28.83
C ASN A 35 -26.79 -24.54 -30.00
N GLU A 36 -26.96 -23.37 -30.60
CA GLU A 36 -26.08 -22.87 -31.66
C GLU A 36 -24.64 -22.64 -31.14
N LEU A 37 -24.51 -22.09 -29.93
CA LEU A 37 -23.21 -21.91 -29.27
C LEU A 37 -22.55 -23.25 -28.93
N LYS A 38 -23.32 -24.23 -28.43
CA LYS A 38 -22.80 -25.59 -28.19
C LYS A 38 -22.34 -26.26 -29.48
N ALA A 39 -23.07 -26.09 -30.58
CA ALA A 39 -22.68 -26.60 -31.89
C ALA A 39 -21.39 -25.94 -32.41
N MET A 40 -21.23 -24.62 -32.25
CA MET A 40 -19.99 -23.91 -32.60
C MET A 40 -18.79 -24.42 -31.79
N ILE A 41 -18.95 -24.64 -30.47
CA ILE A 41 -17.88 -25.15 -29.61
C ILE A 41 -17.50 -26.59 -29.99
N GLN A 42 -18.47 -27.44 -30.36
CA GLN A 42 -18.18 -28.79 -30.82
C GLN A 42 -17.51 -28.80 -32.20
N ALA A 43 -17.92 -27.94 -33.13
CA ALA A 43 -17.28 -27.77 -34.43
C ALA A 43 -15.83 -27.28 -34.29
N GLN A 44 -15.56 -26.39 -33.33
CA GLN A 44 -14.21 -25.90 -33.05
C GLN A 44 -13.30 -26.96 -32.41
N LYS A 45 -13.86 -27.88 -31.62
CA LYS A 45 -13.13 -29.03 -31.06
C LYS A 45 -12.89 -30.15 -32.07
N ALA A 46 -13.67 -30.22 -33.15
CA ALA A 46 -13.55 -31.24 -34.19
C ALA A 46 -12.68 -30.81 -35.39
N ALA A 47 -12.17 -29.58 -35.39
CA ALA A 47 -11.27 -29.09 -36.45
C ALA A 47 -9.88 -29.76 -36.31
N PRO A 48 -9.40 -30.51 -37.33
CA PRO A 48 -8.05 -31.08 -37.30
C PRO A 48 -7.01 -29.95 -37.35
N ALA A 49 -5.97 -30.06 -36.52
CA ALA A 49 -4.80 -29.20 -36.61
C ALA A 49 -4.13 -29.36 -38.00
N PRO A 50 -3.67 -28.28 -38.64
CA PRO A 50 -2.96 -28.38 -39.91
C PRO A 50 -1.69 -29.23 -39.74
N ALA A 51 -1.60 -30.31 -40.52
CA ALA A 51 -0.46 -31.21 -40.55
C ALA A 51 0.76 -30.49 -41.13
N MET A 52 1.80 -30.31 -40.32
CA MET A 52 3.14 -29.97 -40.81
C MET A 52 3.82 -31.25 -41.34
N PRO A 53 4.52 -31.19 -42.48
CA PRO A 53 5.26 -32.35 -43.01
C PRO A 53 6.42 -32.73 -42.07
N ALA A 54 6.52 -34.03 -41.79
CA ALA A 54 7.57 -34.62 -40.97
C ALA A 54 8.94 -34.50 -41.66
N GLN A 55 9.82 -33.65 -41.12
CA GLN A 55 11.26 -33.77 -41.34
C GLN A 55 11.82 -34.77 -40.32
N ASN A 56 12.45 -35.83 -40.81
CA ASN A 56 13.31 -36.70 -40.03
C ASN A 56 14.44 -35.87 -39.41
N VAL A 57 14.35 -35.61 -38.11
CA VAL A 57 15.48 -35.12 -37.31
C VAL A 57 15.88 -36.24 -36.36
N ALA A 58 17.09 -36.74 -36.56
CA ALA A 58 17.75 -37.66 -35.64
C ALA A 58 17.71 -37.12 -34.21
N ALA A 59 17.55 -38.01 -33.23
CA ALA A 59 17.51 -37.66 -31.82
C ALA A 59 18.73 -36.83 -31.41
N ALA A 60 18.52 -35.55 -31.12
CA ALA A 60 19.48 -34.73 -30.41
C ALA A 60 19.56 -35.21 -28.95
N PRO A 61 20.75 -35.19 -28.32
CA PRO A 61 20.89 -35.53 -26.91
C PRO A 61 19.99 -34.62 -26.08
N ALA A 62 19.35 -35.16 -25.05
CA ALA A 62 18.56 -34.38 -24.11
C ALA A 62 19.44 -33.31 -23.45
N THR A 63 19.41 -32.09 -23.97
CA THR A 63 19.85 -30.92 -23.23
C THR A 63 18.92 -30.79 -22.04
N GLN A 64 19.46 -30.95 -20.83
CA GLN A 64 18.81 -30.49 -19.62
C GLN A 64 18.21 -29.12 -19.91
N ALA A 65 16.89 -28.98 -19.78
CA ALA A 65 16.23 -27.70 -19.91
C ALA A 65 16.89 -26.77 -18.88
N ALA A 66 17.76 -25.89 -19.36
CA ALA A 66 18.35 -24.86 -18.52
C ALA A 66 17.19 -24.07 -17.91
N THR A 67 17.18 -23.97 -16.58
CA THR A 67 16.27 -23.08 -15.88
C THR A 67 16.40 -21.70 -16.53
N PRO A 68 15.31 -21.02 -16.92
CA PRO A 68 15.41 -19.75 -17.61
C PRO A 68 16.19 -18.76 -16.76
N THR A 69 17.40 -18.41 -17.20
CA THR A 69 18.24 -17.38 -16.58
C THR A 69 17.92 -16.05 -17.23
N PHE A 70 17.64 -15.02 -16.43
CA PHE A 70 17.60 -13.64 -16.92
C PHE A 70 18.97 -13.31 -17.54
N THR A 71 19.00 -13.06 -18.85
CA THR A 71 20.19 -12.50 -19.50
C THR A 71 20.12 -10.99 -19.42
N SER A 72 21.22 -10.35 -19.02
CA SER A 72 21.33 -8.90 -18.93
C SER A 72 22.63 -8.44 -19.59
N ALA A 73 22.91 -7.13 -19.58
CA ALA A 73 24.14 -6.60 -20.14
C ALA A 73 25.38 -7.26 -19.48
N PRO A 74 26.50 -7.43 -20.21
CA PRO A 74 27.70 -8.04 -19.65
C PRO A 74 28.13 -7.38 -18.33
N GLY A 75 28.37 -8.20 -17.30
CA GLY A 75 28.76 -7.73 -15.97
C GLY A 75 27.59 -7.32 -15.06
N VAL A 76 26.35 -7.35 -15.55
CA VAL A 76 25.15 -7.08 -14.74
C VAL A 76 24.46 -8.39 -14.37
N SER A 77 24.09 -8.52 -13.10
CA SER A 77 23.26 -9.59 -12.57
C SER A 77 21.86 -9.07 -12.29
N VAL A 78 20.85 -9.88 -12.60
CA VAL A 78 19.43 -9.58 -12.32
C VAL A 78 18.87 -10.69 -11.45
N ALA A 79 18.28 -10.32 -10.32
CA ALA A 79 17.55 -11.23 -9.45
C ALA A 79 16.06 -10.85 -9.43
N LEU A 80 15.19 -11.81 -9.75
CA LEU A 80 13.75 -11.68 -9.56
C LEU A 80 13.39 -12.21 -8.19
N HIS A 81 12.67 -11.40 -7.44
CA HIS A 81 12.14 -11.72 -6.13
C HIS A 81 10.66 -11.39 -6.08
N GLY A 82 9.94 -12.01 -5.15
CA GLY A 82 8.57 -11.63 -4.92
C GLY A 82 7.82 -12.58 -4.01
N PHE A 83 6.53 -12.33 -3.91
CA PHE A 83 5.59 -13.25 -3.34
C PHE A 83 4.20 -13.08 -3.94
N ILE A 84 3.49 -14.18 -4.08
CA ILE A 84 2.05 -14.21 -4.36
C ILE A 84 1.34 -14.15 -3.01
N SER A 85 0.30 -13.31 -2.90
CA SER A 85 -0.47 -13.16 -1.67
C SER A 85 -1.96 -13.36 -1.94
N ALA A 86 -2.63 -14.09 -1.05
CA ALA A 86 -4.08 -14.15 -0.97
C ALA A 86 -4.54 -14.04 0.49
N THR A 87 -5.42 -13.08 0.77
CA THR A 87 -5.98 -12.86 2.10
C THR A 87 -7.50 -12.86 2.02
N ALA A 88 -8.13 -13.83 2.67
CA ALA A 88 -9.56 -13.74 2.97
C ALA A 88 -9.75 -12.88 4.22
N PHE A 89 -10.76 -12.03 4.24
CA PHE A 89 -11.04 -11.15 5.37
C PHE A 89 -12.54 -11.02 5.67
N ASP A 90 -12.84 -10.73 6.92
CA ASP A 90 -14.14 -10.29 7.41
C ASP A 90 -13.95 -9.03 8.25
N GLN A 91 -14.76 -8.00 8.01
CA GLN A 91 -14.67 -6.71 8.67
C GLN A 91 -16.04 -6.30 9.21
N SER A 92 -16.05 -5.71 10.41
CA SER A 92 -17.29 -5.23 11.02
C SER A 92 -17.76 -3.86 10.50
N LYS A 93 -16.91 -3.17 9.70
CA LYS A 93 -17.09 -1.83 9.12
C LYS A 93 -16.12 -1.62 7.95
N SER A 94 -16.31 -0.53 7.20
CA SER A 94 -15.29 -0.04 6.25
C SER A 94 -14.14 0.64 6.96
N PHE A 95 -12.94 0.54 6.37
CA PHE A 95 -11.71 1.16 6.86
C PHE A 95 -11.15 2.20 5.88
N THR A 96 -10.34 3.12 6.41
CA THR A 96 -9.64 4.16 5.65
C THR A 96 -8.49 3.55 4.83
N TYR A 97 -8.17 4.19 3.70
CA TYR A 97 -7.35 3.70 2.57
C TYR A 97 -7.98 2.55 1.79
N GLY A 98 -8.68 1.64 2.47
CA GLY A 98 -9.51 0.62 1.85
C GLY A 98 -9.84 -0.53 2.80
N ASN A 99 -10.41 -1.58 2.23
CA ASN A 99 -10.79 -2.79 2.95
C ASN A 99 -9.85 -3.95 2.61
N GLY A 100 -9.81 -4.98 3.45
CA GLY A 100 -8.93 -6.13 3.26
C GLY A 100 -7.49 -5.81 3.60
N GLN A 101 -6.57 -5.96 2.64
CA GLN A 101 -5.12 -5.85 2.89
C GLN A 101 -4.60 -4.42 3.08
N ASN A 102 -5.46 -3.40 2.98
CA ASN A 102 -5.11 -2.00 3.21
C ASN A 102 -6.03 -1.29 4.22
N ALA A 103 -6.61 -2.05 5.13
CA ALA A 103 -7.43 -1.53 6.22
C ALA A 103 -6.54 -1.00 7.35
N GLU A 104 -6.72 0.26 7.75
CA GLU A 104 -5.98 0.83 8.88
C GLU A 104 -6.90 1.23 10.03
N TYR A 105 -7.79 2.21 9.83
CA TYR A 105 -8.70 2.68 10.87
C TYR A 105 -10.13 2.88 10.35
N PRO A 106 -11.18 2.71 11.17
CA PRO A 106 -12.54 2.62 10.69
C PRO A 106 -13.02 3.98 10.15
N VAL A 107 -13.78 3.97 9.06
CA VAL A 107 -14.34 5.20 8.50
C VAL A 107 -15.44 5.73 9.43
N PRO A 108 -15.36 6.98 9.94
CA PRO A 108 -16.40 7.57 10.77
C PRO A 108 -17.79 7.48 10.14
N GLY A 109 -18.77 6.96 10.88
CA GLY A 109 -20.15 6.84 10.40
C GLY A 109 -20.43 5.69 9.42
N SER A 110 -19.43 4.90 9.05
CA SER A 110 -19.66 3.65 8.31
C SER A 110 -20.44 2.63 9.14
N ASN A 111 -21.28 1.84 8.47
CA ASN A 111 -22.14 0.82 9.06
C ASN A 111 -22.14 -0.45 8.20
N GLY A 112 -22.53 -1.57 8.80
CA GLY A 112 -22.56 -2.89 8.14
C GLY A 112 -21.21 -3.62 8.18
N SER A 113 -21.25 -4.93 7.97
CA SER A 113 -20.08 -5.80 7.82
C SER A 113 -19.81 -6.11 6.35
N LEU A 114 -18.56 -6.45 6.04
CA LEU A 114 -18.18 -6.89 4.70
C LEU A 114 -17.09 -7.96 4.77
N SER A 115 -17.05 -8.82 3.77
CA SER A 115 -16.06 -9.90 3.69
C SER A 115 -15.61 -10.06 2.24
N GLY A 116 -14.41 -10.59 2.02
CA GLY A 116 -13.87 -10.77 0.69
C GLY A 116 -12.54 -11.48 0.65
N VAL A 117 -11.97 -11.57 -0.55
CA VAL A 117 -10.61 -12.05 -0.78
C VAL A 117 -9.84 -10.97 -1.53
N ASP A 118 -8.64 -10.68 -1.06
CA ASP A 118 -7.76 -9.66 -1.60
C ASP A 118 -6.40 -10.28 -1.94
N VAL A 119 -5.88 -9.90 -3.10
CA VAL A 119 -4.60 -10.39 -3.64
C VAL A 119 -3.62 -9.26 -3.92
N ARG A 120 -3.98 -8.02 -3.57
CA ARG A 120 -3.25 -6.81 -3.98
C ARG A 120 -1.88 -6.67 -3.32
N ASN A 121 -1.65 -7.34 -2.19
CA ASN A 121 -0.32 -7.47 -1.59
C ASN A 121 0.69 -8.21 -2.47
N THR A 122 0.24 -9.00 -3.46
CA THR A 122 1.14 -9.68 -4.40
C THR A 122 2.17 -8.69 -4.92
N ARG A 123 3.44 -9.04 -4.77
CA ARG A 123 4.56 -8.12 -4.97
C ARG A 123 5.70 -8.83 -5.66
N PHE A 124 6.37 -8.12 -6.53
CA PHE A 124 7.59 -8.61 -7.15
C PHE A 124 8.54 -7.45 -7.38
N TRP A 125 9.84 -7.75 -7.41
CA TRP A 125 10.86 -6.79 -7.73
C TRP A 125 12.04 -7.43 -8.45
N LEU A 126 12.75 -6.58 -9.18
CA LEU A 126 14.01 -6.90 -9.83
C LEU A 126 15.11 -6.11 -9.15
N ASP A 127 16.15 -6.82 -8.70
CA ASP A 127 17.38 -6.22 -8.20
C ASP A 127 18.49 -6.37 -9.25
N PHE A 128 19.13 -5.25 -9.57
CA PHE A 128 20.23 -5.14 -10.52
C PHE A 128 21.52 -4.88 -9.75
N SER A 129 22.59 -5.61 -10.10
CA SER A 129 23.89 -5.46 -9.43
C SER A 129 25.07 -5.73 -10.37
N GLY A 130 26.25 -5.26 -9.98
CA GLY A 130 27.52 -5.59 -10.64
C GLY A 130 27.93 -4.66 -11.79
N ALA A 131 27.10 -3.66 -12.13
CA ALA A 131 27.44 -2.70 -13.18
C ALA A 131 28.68 -1.91 -12.76
N LYS A 132 29.76 -1.95 -13.54
CA LYS A 132 30.94 -1.12 -13.25
C LYS A 132 30.63 0.32 -13.64
N PHE A 133 30.80 1.27 -12.71
CA PHE A 133 30.54 2.69 -12.99
C PHE A 133 31.85 3.46 -13.25
N ALA A 134 32.56 3.86 -12.20
CA ALA A 134 33.82 4.59 -12.30
C ALA A 134 34.69 4.39 -11.05
N GLY A 135 35.98 4.11 -11.23
CA GLY A 135 36.87 3.76 -10.11
C GLY A 135 36.33 2.55 -9.35
N ASP A 136 36.26 2.69 -8.03
CA ASP A 136 35.76 1.66 -7.11
C ASP A 136 34.23 1.68 -6.92
N TRP A 137 33.53 2.55 -7.65
CA TRP A 137 32.06 2.63 -7.59
C TRP A 137 31.39 1.55 -8.46
N ILE A 138 30.44 0.87 -7.85
CA ILE A 138 29.61 -0.19 -8.45
C ILE A 138 28.17 0.32 -8.52
N GLY A 139 27.57 0.17 -9.69
CA GLY A 139 26.18 0.47 -9.97
C GLY A 139 25.25 -0.73 -9.71
N GLY A 140 24.05 -0.41 -9.25
CA GLY A 140 22.93 -1.32 -9.09
C GLY A 140 21.60 -0.57 -9.14
N GLY A 141 20.53 -1.26 -8.78
CA GLY A 141 19.21 -0.63 -8.68
C GLY A 141 18.10 -1.61 -8.39
N ARG A 142 16.89 -1.07 -8.21
CA ARG A 142 15.67 -1.83 -7.93
C ARG A 142 14.48 -1.28 -8.69
N ILE A 143 13.63 -2.18 -9.16
CA ILE A 143 12.25 -1.87 -9.56
C ILE A 143 11.31 -2.79 -8.80
N GLU A 144 10.36 -2.24 -8.04
CA GLU A 144 9.40 -2.99 -7.20
C GLU A 144 7.97 -2.57 -7.51
N MET A 145 7.05 -3.54 -7.61
CA MET A 145 5.63 -3.31 -7.88
C MET A 145 4.72 -4.13 -6.97
N ASP A 146 3.53 -3.59 -6.67
CA ASP A 146 2.38 -4.32 -6.11
C ASP A 146 1.10 -4.06 -6.93
N PHE A 147 -0.05 -4.53 -6.47
CA PHE A 147 -1.33 -4.39 -7.17
C PHE A 147 -2.29 -3.40 -6.48
N PHE A 148 -1.75 -2.42 -5.74
CA PHE A 148 -2.53 -1.35 -5.10
C PHE A 148 -2.61 -0.07 -5.97
N GLY A 149 -2.53 -0.19 -7.29
CA GLY A 149 -2.68 0.93 -8.24
C GLY A 149 -4.12 1.39 -8.46
N GLY A 150 -5.06 0.80 -7.74
CA GLY A 150 -6.49 0.94 -7.98
C GLY A 150 -7.03 -0.19 -8.84
N TYR A 151 -8.16 0.05 -9.48
CA TYR A 151 -8.88 -0.91 -10.30
C TYR A 151 -9.13 -0.35 -11.70
N ASN A 152 -9.28 -1.24 -12.68
CA ASN A 152 -9.48 -0.88 -14.09
C ASN A 152 -10.88 -0.28 -14.36
N GLY A 153 -11.07 0.98 -13.98
CA GLY A 153 -12.28 1.77 -14.23
C GLY A 153 -13.39 1.56 -13.19
N THR A 154 -14.64 1.82 -13.56
CA THR A 154 -15.82 1.77 -12.68
C THR A 154 -16.85 0.70 -13.09
N GLY A 155 -16.51 -0.15 -14.05
CA GLY A 155 -17.39 -1.22 -14.52
C GLY A 155 -17.67 -2.28 -13.44
N ALA A 156 -18.74 -3.06 -13.62
CA ALA A 156 -19.19 -4.06 -12.65
C ALA A 156 -18.14 -5.12 -12.26
N TYR A 157 -17.11 -5.31 -13.10
CA TYR A 157 -16.02 -6.27 -12.90
C TYR A 157 -14.67 -5.63 -12.56
N SER A 158 -14.64 -4.30 -12.35
CA SER A 158 -13.39 -3.57 -12.11
C SER A 158 -12.66 -4.07 -10.86
N GLN A 159 -13.42 -4.46 -9.82
CA GLN A 159 -12.86 -4.97 -8.56
C GLN A 159 -11.98 -6.23 -8.75
N GLN A 160 -12.18 -7.02 -9.81
CA GLN A 160 -11.36 -8.19 -10.12
C GLN A 160 -10.19 -7.87 -11.07
N GLN A 161 -9.93 -6.59 -11.33
CA GLN A 161 -8.90 -6.10 -12.25
C GLN A 161 -7.99 -5.09 -11.55
N PRO A 162 -7.23 -5.52 -10.52
CA PRO A 162 -6.31 -4.63 -9.82
C PRO A 162 -5.16 -4.19 -10.74
N ILE A 163 -4.78 -2.92 -10.64
CA ILE A 163 -3.75 -2.32 -11.49
C ILE A 163 -2.39 -2.37 -10.76
N PRO A 164 -1.29 -2.75 -11.46
CA PRO A 164 0.05 -2.65 -10.92
C PRO A 164 0.42 -1.21 -10.52
N ARG A 165 1.04 -1.04 -9.35
CA ARG A 165 1.56 0.22 -8.85
C ARG A 165 3.06 0.13 -8.67
N LEU A 166 3.78 1.11 -9.20
CA LEU A 166 5.20 1.28 -8.93
C LEU A 166 5.40 1.64 -7.46
N ARG A 167 6.19 0.82 -6.75
CA ARG A 167 6.56 1.04 -5.35
C ARG A 167 7.93 1.72 -5.28
N GLN A 168 8.95 1.09 -5.84
CA GLN A 168 10.31 1.63 -5.85
C GLN A 168 10.88 1.56 -7.27
N ALA A 169 11.65 2.57 -7.62
CA ALA A 169 12.42 2.63 -8.87
C ALA A 169 13.63 3.53 -8.63
N TYR A 170 14.77 2.94 -8.32
CA TYR A 170 15.99 3.69 -8.05
C TYR A 170 17.23 2.98 -8.58
N MET A 171 18.29 3.75 -8.74
CA MET A 171 19.65 3.28 -8.95
C MET A 171 20.50 3.53 -7.71
N ASP A 172 21.41 2.61 -7.44
CA ASP A 172 22.44 2.73 -6.41
C ASP A 172 23.81 2.87 -7.05
N LEU A 173 24.61 3.77 -6.52
CA LEU A 173 26.06 3.85 -6.75
C LEU A 173 26.71 3.59 -5.40
N SER A 174 27.45 2.50 -5.28
CA SER A 174 28.06 2.09 -4.01
C SER A 174 29.58 2.00 -4.15
N ASN A 175 30.29 2.54 -3.17
CA ASN A 175 31.73 2.38 -3.01
C ASN A 175 32.00 1.44 -1.82
N PRO A 176 32.43 0.19 -2.08
CA PRO A 176 32.64 -0.80 -1.04
C PRO A 176 33.86 -0.49 -0.16
N ASP A 177 34.81 0.31 -0.63
CA ASP A 177 36.03 0.65 0.13
C ASP A 177 35.76 1.73 1.18
N THR A 178 34.84 2.65 0.89
CA THR A 178 34.46 3.73 1.82
C THR A 178 33.19 3.44 2.61
N GLY A 179 32.40 2.43 2.20
CA GLY A 179 31.08 2.16 2.77
C GLY A 179 30.05 3.24 2.44
N SER A 180 30.20 3.90 1.29
CA SER A 180 29.30 4.97 0.84
C SER A 180 28.34 4.45 -0.22
N THR A 181 27.08 4.87 -0.15
CA THR A 181 26.08 4.64 -1.20
C THR A 181 25.37 5.92 -1.55
N VAL A 182 25.20 6.20 -2.84
CA VAL A 182 24.32 7.24 -3.37
C VAL A 182 23.18 6.56 -4.09
N ARG A 183 21.94 6.84 -3.66
CA ARG A 183 20.72 6.32 -4.25
C ARG A 183 19.91 7.42 -4.91
N ILE A 184 19.41 7.17 -6.12
CA ILE A 184 18.67 8.15 -6.91
C ILE A 184 17.42 7.50 -7.49
N GLY A 185 16.24 8.05 -7.20
CA GLY A 185 14.96 7.59 -7.75
C GLY A 185 13.86 7.53 -6.71
N GLN A 186 12.76 6.84 -7.03
CA GLN A 186 11.63 6.65 -6.11
C GLN A 186 11.96 5.59 -5.06
N GLN A 187 11.98 6.02 -3.80
CA GLN A 187 12.34 5.21 -2.65
C GLN A 187 11.58 5.67 -1.41
N TRP A 188 11.68 4.91 -0.33
CA TRP A 188 11.18 5.38 0.97
C TRP A 188 11.99 6.60 1.44
N GLU A 189 11.28 7.57 2.01
CA GLU A 189 11.93 8.56 2.86
C GLU A 189 12.24 7.95 4.25
N PHE A 190 12.95 8.68 5.10
CA PHE A 190 13.57 8.17 6.31
C PHE A 190 12.65 8.14 7.53
N MET A 191 11.49 8.78 7.52
CA MET A 191 10.46 8.56 8.54
C MET A 191 9.77 7.21 8.36
N PHE A 192 9.77 6.63 7.16
CA PHE A 192 9.33 5.25 7.01
C PHE A 192 10.32 4.27 7.69
N PRO A 193 9.88 3.43 8.65
CA PRO A 193 10.78 2.63 9.47
C PRO A 193 11.13 1.30 8.78
N LEU A 194 11.82 1.36 7.63
CA LEU A 194 12.17 0.19 6.81
C LEU A 194 12.67 -1.03 7.61
N ASP A 195 13.55 -0.81 8.58
CA ASP A 195 14.17 -1.86 9.38
C ASP A 195 13.24 -2.41 10.49
N ASN A 196 12.20 -1.66 10.83
CA ASN A 196 11.22 -1.97 11.87
C ASN A 196 9.81 -1.83 11.32
N VAL A 197 9.49 -2.48 10.20
CA VAL A 197 8.09 -2.60 9.78
C VAL A 197 7.41 -3.67 10.64
N SER A 198 6.15 -3.42 11.03
CA SER A 198 5.33 -4.36 11.79
C SER A 198 5.20 -5.70 11.08
N THR A 199 5.36 -6.81 11.79
CA THR A 199 5.18 -8.15 11.24
C THR A 199 3.69 -8.49 11.09
N SER A 200 3.22 -8.65 9.85
CA SER A 200 1.88 -9.12 9.47
C SER A 200 1.94 -9.77 8.08
N LEU A 201 1.09 -10.76 7.82
CA LEU A 201 0.89 -11.33 6.48
C LEU A 201 -0.33 -10.73 5.75
N SER A 202 -1.21 -10.04 6.47
CA SER A 202 -2.40 -9.38 5.91
C SER A 202 -2.13 -7.93 5.52
N HIS A 203 -1.32 -7.24 6.33
CA HIS A 203 -1.01 -5.82 6.21
C HIS A 203 0.47 -5.66 5.84
N ILE A 204 0.81 -5.72 4.55
CA ILE A 204 2.19 -5.68 4.04
C ILE A 204 2.46 -4.41 3.23
N ALA A 205 1.58 -4.09 2.26
CA ALA A 205 1.72 -2.86 1.48
C ALA A 205 1.30 -1.61 2.27
N PHE A 206 0.34 -1.79 3.18
CA PHE A 206 -0.10 -0.88 4.22
C PHE A 206 0.13 -1.64 5.52
N PRO A 207 1.26 -1.44 6.21
CA PRO A 207 1.59 -2.16 7.44
C PRO A 207 0.67 -1.78 8.59
N LEU A 208 0.49 -2.67 9.56
CA LEU A 208 -0.21 -2.31 10.81
C LEU A 208 0.36 -1.02 11.40
N GLY A 209 -0.55 -0.08 11.68
CA GLY A 209 -0.26 1.24 12.20
C GLY A 209 0.04 2.28 11.13
N PHE A 210 -0.19 2.00 9.84
CA PHE A 210 0.16 2.97 8.81
C PHE A 210 -0.78 4.19 8.83
N GLY A 211 -0.20 5.35 9.11
CA GLY A 211 -0.92 6.56 9.53
C GLY A 211 -1.52 6.49 10.94
N THR A 212 -1.41 5.36 11.65
CA THR A 212 -1.74 5.18 13.08
C THR A 212 -0.52 4.68 13.85
N GLY A 213 0.49 5.53 13.95
CA GLY A 213 1.71 5.24 14.72
C GLY A 213 2.93 4.82 13.92
N MET A 214 2.77 4.49 12.64
CA MET A 214 3.84 4.40 11.64
C MET A 214 3.55 5.42 10.55
N ILE A 215 4.54 6.24 10.21
CA ILE A 215 4.42 7.28 9.18
C ILE A 215 5.52 7.08 8.12
N GLY A 216 5.53 7.97 7.14
CA GLY A 216 6.46 7.94 6.03
C GLY A 216 5.83 7.52 4.71
N TRP A 217 6.51 7.83 3.61
CA TRP A 217 6.05 7.51 2.27
C TRP A 217 7.21 7.31 1.30
N ARG A 218 6.88 7.20 0.01
CA ARG A 218 7.86 7.04 -1.06
C ARG A 218 7.83 8.27 -1.94
N PHE A 219 9.02 8.77 -2.23
CA PHE A 219 9.21 9.93 -3.09
C PHE A 219 10.39 9.68 -4.03
N PRO A 220 10.35 10.24 -5.25
CA PRO A 220 11.56 10.51 -6.01
C PRO A 220 12.52 11.37 -5.16
N GLY A 221 13.80 10.99 -5.13
CA GLY A 221 14.80 11.73 -4.37
C GLY A 221 16.22 11.28 -4.63
N LEU A 222 17.15 11.90 -3.89
CA LEU A 222 18.56 11.54 -3.82
C LEU A 222 18.92 11.33 -2.36
N VAL A 223 19.56 10.20 -2.07
CA VAL A 223 20.01 9.82 -0.73
C VAL A 223 21.49 9.48 -0.76
N TRP A 224 22.22 9.96 0.23
CA TRP A 224 23.58 9.54 0.52
C TRP A 224 23.60 8.80 1.85
N MET A 225 24.16 7.60 1.86
CA MET A 225 24.33 6.73 3.02
C MET A 225 25.81 6.53 3.27
N GLN A 226 26.24 6.62 4.52
CA GLN A 226 27.64 6.49 4.90
C GLN A 226 27.79 5.63 6.15
N ASP A 227 28.49 4.52 6.01
CA ASP A 227 29.00 3.76 7.15
C ASP A 227 30.05 4.60 7.90
N LEU A 228 29.74 5.07 9.10
CA LEU A 228 30.61 5.98 9.87
C LEU A 228 31.83 5.27 10.44
N ASN A 229 31.72 3.96 10.68
CA ASN A 229 32.80 3.11 11.17
C ASN A 229 33.01 1.90 10.25
N HIS A 230 33.01 2.17 8.94
CA HIS A 230 33.30 1.17 7.91
C HIS A 230 34.59 0.39 8.22
N GLY A 231 34.58 -0.92 7.96
CA GLY A 231 35.73 -1.80 8.24
C GLY A 231 36.02 -2.11 9.71
N SER A 232 35.35 -1.47 10.68
CA SER A 232 35.54 -1.74 12.12
C SER A 232 34.86 -3.04 12.56
N ALA A 233 35.15 -3.55 13.76
CA ALA A 233 34.38 -4.63 14.38
C ALA A 233 33.38 -4.08 15.43
N GLY A 234 32.29 -4.80 15.68
CA GLY A 234 31.27 -4.43 16.68
C GLY A 234 30.10 -3.63 16.10
N VAL A 235 29.54 -2.75 16.95
CA VAL A 235 28.37 -1.91 16.64
C VAL A 235 28.60 -1.11 15.37
N ARG A 236 27.68 -1.17 14.41
CA ARG A 236 27.71 -0.46 13.13
C ARG A 236 26.94 0.84 13.22
N TRP A 237 27.55 1.92 12.75
CA TRP A 237 26.94 3.25 12.69
C TRP A 237 26.82 3.69 11.24
N ARG A 238 25.65 4.21 10.86
CA ARG A 238 25.38 4.76 9.53
C ARG A 238 24.68 6.10 9.63
N LEU A 239 25.12 7.07 8.83
CA LEU A 239 24.43 8.33 8.62
C LEU A 239 23.82 8.34 7.22
N ASP A 240 22.53 8.62 7.15
CA ASP A 240 21.79 8.77 5.90
C ASP A 240 21.32 10.23 5.79
N LEU A 241 21.57 10.87 4.65
CA LEU A 241 21.08 12.21 4.31
C LEU A 241 20.26 12.12 3.02
N GLY A 242 19.07 12.71 3.01
CA GLY A 242 18.11 12.58 1.93
C GLY A 242 17.54 13.92 1.50
N VAL A 243 17.36 14.08 0.19
CA VAL A 243 16.55 15.13 -0.40
C VAL A 243 15.48 14.48 -1.28
N PHE A 244 14.22 14.84 -1.08
CA PHE A 244 13.08 14.22 -1.75
C PHE A 244 12.20 15.28 -2.39
N GLU A 245 11.49 14.95 -3.46
CA GLU A 245 10.64 15.89 -4.19
C GLU A 245 9.67 16.62 -3.25
N GLY A 246 8.97 15.87 -2.39
CA GLY A 246 7.88 16.43 -1.58
C GLY A 246 6.70 16.77 -2.45
N SER A 247 5.58 16.11 -2.22
CA SER A 247 4.35 16.50 -2.89
C SER A 247 3.17 16.27 -1.99
N TRP A 248 2.43 17.35 -1.74
CA TRP A 248 1.15 17.29 -1.06
C TRP A 248 0.08 17.91 -1.94
N ASN A 249 -0.97 17.14 -2.22
CA ASN A 249 -2.04 17.54 -3.14
C ASN A 249 -2.84 18.77 -2.67
N GLY A 250 -2.65 19.22 -1.42
CA GLY A 250 -3.35 20.37 -0.87
C GLY A 250 -4.71 20.02 -0.24
N PRO A 251 -5.46 21.03 0.20
CA PRO A 251 -6.76 20.87 0.88
C PRO A 251 -7.91 20.48 -0.06
N ASP A 252 -7.74 20.70 -1.37
CA ASP A 252 -8.77 20.48 -2.39
C ASP A 252 -8.84 19.01 -2.87
N GLY A 253 -8.16 18.09 -2.18
CA GLY A 253 -8.15 16.67 -2.53
C GLY A 253 -7.32 16.39 -3.80
N ALA A 254 -7.70 15.37 -4.59
CA ALA A 254 -6.96 14.92 -5.76
C ALA A 254 -6.95 15.94 -6.91
N VAL A 255 -6.17 17.02 -6.78
CA VAL A 255 -5.94 17.99 -7.85
C VAL A 255 -4.67 17.62 -8.61
N ASN A 256 -4.86 17.18 -9.86
CA ASN A 256 -3.88 17.13 -10.94
C ASN A 256 -2.45 16.61 -10.60
N ASN A 257 -2.36 15.37 -10.11
CA ASN A 257 -1.11 14.59 -10.12
C ASN A 257 -0.61 14.28 -11.54
N THR A 258 -1.41 14.55 -12.58
CA THR A 258 -1.04 14.32 -13.99
C THR A 258 0.02 15.31 -14.46
N ASN A 259 0.05 16.54 -13.93
CA ASN A 259 0.91 17.63 -14.44
C ASN A 259 1.71 18.36 -13.35
N TYR A 260 1.93 17.77 -12.17
CA TYR A 260 2.70 18.39 -11.07
C TYR A 260 2.13 19.74 -10.58
N LEU A 261 0.82 19.97 -10.74
CA LEU A 261 0.15 21.24 -10.38
C LEU A 261 -0.46 21.18 -8.96
N THR A 262 0.32 20.71 -7.99
CA THR A 262 -0.11 20.58 -6.58
C THR A 262 0.52 21.68 -5.71
N ALA A 263 0.00 21.86 -4.49
CA ALA A 263 0.59 22.77 -3.50
C ALA A 263 2.03 22.38 -3.11
N GLY A 264 2.35 21.08 -3.12
CA GLY A 264 3.70 20.56 -2.88
C GLY A 264 4.74 20.92 -3.94
N ASN A 265 4.32 21.27 -5.16
CA ASN A 265 5.24 21.37 -6.29
C ASN A 265 5.59 22.81 -6.68
N VAL A 266 5.09 23.80 -5.94
CA VAL A 266 5.34 25.23 -6.21
C VAL A 266 6.79 25.60 -5.92
N GLY A 267 7.50 26.07 -6.96
CA GLY A 267 8.84 26.64 -6.81
C GLY A 267 9.92 25.67 -6.32
N PHE A 268 9.69 24.35 -6.50
CA PHE A 268 10.55 23.23 -6.08
C PHE A 268 11.20 23.41 -4.70
N ARG A 269 10.54 22.90 -3.67
CA ARG A 269 10.97 22.97 -2.27
C ARG A 269 11.16 21.56 -1.73
N PRO A 270 12.34 20.95 -1.93
CA PRO A 270 12.54 19.56 -1.57
C PRO A 270 12.40 19.35 -0.07
N GLN A 271 11.88 18.19 0.30
CA GLN A 271 11.95 17.67 1.66
C GLN A 271 13.41 17.29 1.93
N VAL A 272 13.89 17.56 3.15
CA VAL A 272 15.24 17.20 3.57
C VAL A 272 15.17 16.40 4.86
N GLU A 273 15.95 15.34 4.90
CA GLU A 273 15.91 14.40 6.02
C GLU A 273 17.30 13.89 6.38
N ALA A 274 17.45 13.54 7.65
CA ALA A 274 18.64 12.91 8.17
C ALA A 274 18.25 11.75 9.08
N ARG A 275 18.93 10.61 8.95
CA ARG A 275 18.78 9.46 9.84
C ARG A 275 20.14 9.03 10.37
N LEU A 276 20.24 8.91 11.68
CA LEU A 276 21.34 8.22 12.33
C LEU A 276 20.87 6.82 12.71
N HIS A 277 21.54 5.80 12.19
CA HIS A 277 21.24 4.40 12.41
C HIS A 277 22.40 3.72 13.14
N VAL A 278 22.06 2.89 14.13
CA VAL A 278 23.01 2.09 14.90
C VAL A 278 22.49 0.66 15.03
N GLN A 279 23.35 -0.33 14.76
CA GLN A 279 22.96 -1.74 14.79
C GLN A 279 24.08 -2.63 15.32
N ASP A 280 23.70 -3.68 16.03
CA ASP A 280 24.55 -4.82 16.37
C ASP A 280 23.74 -6.12 16.21
N LYS A 281 24.41 -7.26 16.44
CA LYS A 281 23.92 -8.64 16.31
C LYS A 281 22.40 -8.83 16.31
N ASP A 282 21.73 -8.46 17.39
CA ASP A 282 20.31 -8.73 17.63
C ASP A 282 19.46 -7.48 17.85
N TRP A 283 20.02 -6.28 17.72
CA TRP A 283 19.29 -5.03 17.93
C TRP A 283 19.69 -3.94 16.95
N LEU A 284 18.75 -3.03 16.69
CA LEU A 284 19.00 -1.80 15.97
C LEU A 284 18.22 -0.65 16.62
N ALA A 285 18.75 0.56 16.50
CA ALA A 285 18.07 1.78 16.86
C ALA A 285 18.38 2.86 15.82
N TYR A 286 17.47 3.83 15.69
CA TYR A 286 17.70 4.98 14.85
C TYR A 286 17.01 6.22 15.41
N ALA A 287 17.47 7.38 14.94
CA ALA A 287 16.80 8.65 15.10
C ALA A 287 16.71 9.34 13.73
N VAL A 288 15.59 10.01 13.47
CA VAL A 288 15.29 10.67 12.20
C VAL A 288 14.83 12.10 12.47
N ALA A 289 15.25 13.02 11.61
CA ALA A 289 14.70 14.36 11.51
C ALA A 289 14.23 14.62 10.08
N HIS A 290 13.06 15.25 9.96
CA HIS A 290 12.41 15.60 8.71
C HIS A 290 12.09 17.10 8.67
N TYR A 291 12.27 17.71 7.51
CA TYR A 291 11.84 19.08 7.22
C TYR A 291 11.33 19.21 5.79
N SER A 292 10.21 19.90 5.62
CA SER A 292 9.64 20.28 4.33
C SER A 292 8.83 21.57 4.46
N GLU A 293 8.65 22.29 3.34
CA GLU A 293 7.83 23.51 3.29
C GLU A 293 6.93 23.50 2.04
N VAL A 294 5.63 23.38 2.28
CA VAL A 294 4.59 23.33 1.26
C VAL A 294 3.96 24.71 1.07
N ASP A 295 3.88 25.19 -0.17
CA ASP A 295 3.23 26.47 -0.51
C ASP A 295 1.79 26.24 -0.96
N LEU A 296 0.84 26.68 -0.14
CA LEU A 296 -0.58 26.41 -0.34
C LEU A 296 -1.24 27.26 -1.42
N ARG A 297 -0.51 28.19 -2.03
CA ARG A 297 -1.04 29.02 -3.14
C ARG A 297 -1.14 28.23 -4.45
N GLY A 298 -0.49 27.08 -4.55
CA GLY A 298 -0.45 26.25 -5.75
C GLY A 298 0.34 26.91 -6.89
N VAL A 299 0.55 26.14 -7.97
CA VAL A 299 1.32 26.60 -9.12
C VAL A 299 0.54 27.74 -9.79
N SER A 300 1.16 28.91 -9.96
CA SER A 300 0.55 30.14 -10.48
C SER A 300 -0.48 30.83 -9.56
N GLY A 301 -0.60 30.44 -8.29
CA GLY A 301 -1.49 31.13 -7.34
C GLY A 301 -2.98 30.91 -7.61
N THR A 302 -3.34 29.86 -8.35
CA THR A 302 -4.72 29.62 -8.83
C THR A 302 -5.61 28.94 -7.80
N THR A 303 -5.05 28.51 -6.66
CA THR A 303 -5.77 27.79 -5.61
C THR A 303 -6.16 28.76 -4.50
N PRO A 304 -7.41 28.77 -4.01
CA PRO A 304 -7.77 29.53 -2.82
C PRO A 304 -6.83 29.18 -1.67
N THR A 305 -6.07 30.17 -1.20
CA THR A 305 -5.21 29.95 -0.03
C THR A 305 -6.11 29.67 1.17
N PRO A 306 -5.85 28.63 1.97
CA PRO A 306 -6.71 28.28 3.10
C PRO A 306 -6.48 29.28 4.26
N LEU A 307 -6.07 28.80 5.43
CA LEU A 307 -5.78 29.64 6.58
C LEU A 307 -4.44 30.38 6.50
N GLN A 308 -3.49 29.83 5.74
CA GLN A 308 -2.15 30.38 5.59
C GLN A 308 -1.55 29.99 4.24
N SER A 309 -0.55 30.76 3.78
CA SER A 309 0.10 30.54 2.48
C SER A 309 1.11 29.39 2.47
N THR A 310 1.57 28.94 3.64
CA THR A 310 2.62 27.91 3.74
C THR A 310 2.35 27.00 4.93
N VAL A 311 2.65 25.71 4.77
CA VAL A 311 2.73 24.74 5.87
C VAL A 311 4.16 24.24 5.94
N LYS A 312 4.72 24.20 7.15
CA LYS A 312 6.00 23.57 7.40
C LYS A 312 5.75 22.19 7.98
N SER A 313 6.27 21.16 7.33
CA SER A 313 6.30 19.82 7.87
C SER A 313 7.63 19.65 8.61
N VAL A 314 7.56 19.37 9.92
CA VAL A 314 8.74 19.14 10.76
C VAL A 314 8.47 17.92 11.62
N GLY A 315 9.32 16.91 11.52
CA GLY A 315 9.13 15.64 12.20
C GLY A 315 10.39 15.12 12.85
N TYR A 316 10.22 14.43 13.97
CA TYR A 316 11.27 13.68 14.66
C TYR A 316 10.76 12.29 15.00
N GLU A 317 11.59 11.28 14.77
CA GLU A 317 11.27 9.89 15.11
C GLU A 317 12.46 9.22 15.78
N VAL A 318 12.18 8.37 16.76
CA VAL A 318 13.14 7.43 17.33
C VAL A 318 12.50 6.05 17.34
N GLY A 319 13.24 5.06 16.84
CA GLY A 319 12.75 3.71 16.76
C GLY A 319 13.85 2.68 16.88
N GLY A 320 13.45 1.42 17.01
CA GLY A 320 14.37 0.32 17.15
C GLY A 320 13.69 -1.05 17.08
N SER A 321 14.53 -2.06 16.95
CA SER A 321 14.12 -3.45 17.14
C SER A 321 15.16 -4.22 17.93
N TRP A 322 14.70 -5.29 18.56
CA TRP A 322 15.51 -6.16 19.38
C TRP A 322 14.99 -7.59 19.31
N LYS A 323 15.86 -8.57 19.07
CA LYS A 323 15.50 -9.97 18.89
C LYS A 323 16.28 -10.91 19.83
N PRO A 324 16.02 -10.86 21.15
CA PRO A 324 16.72 -11.71 22.10
C PRO A 324 16.16 -13.14 22.07
N GLY A 325 16.92 -14.07 21.48
CA GLY A 325 16.52 -15.48 21.38
C GLY A 325 15.23 -15.66 20.58
N PRO A 326 14.16 -16.28 21.15
CA PRO A 326 12.90 -16.49 20.44
C PRO A 326 12.00 -15.24 20.36
N TRP A 327 12.32 -14.18 21.12
CA TRP A 327 11.53 -12.96 21.18
C TRP A 327 11.89 -12.00 20.06
N MET A 328 10.94 -11.15 19.70
CA MET A 328 11.13 -10.01 18.80
C MET A 328 10.37 -8.81 19.38
N PHE A 329 11.02 -7.67 19.43
CA PHE A 329 10.44 -6.39 19.80
C PHE A 329 10.74 -5.39 18.70
N LYS A 330 9.75 -4.63 18.28
CA LYS A 330 9.88 -3.52 17.32
C LYS A 330 9.04 -2.36 17.80
N GLY A 331 9.49 -1.15 17.54
CA GLY A 331 8.65 0.01 17.79
C GLY A 331 9.34 1.30 17.43
N LEU A 332 8.54 2.36 17.45
CA LEU A 332 8.99 3.73 17.27
C LEU A 332 8.01 4.68 17.94
N VAL A 333 8.49 5.90 18.17
CA VAL A 333 7.67 7.04 18.53
C VAL A 333 8.08 8.22 17.67
N TYR A 334 7.10 9.05 17.30
CA TYR A 334 7.34 10.28 16.57
C TYR A 334 6.53 11.43 17.15
N THR A 335 7.00 12.63 16.85
CA THR A 335 6.25 13.87 17.04
C THR A 335 6.64 14.86 15.96
N GLY A 336 5.72 15.76 15.65
CA GLY A 336 6.00 16.82 14.69
C GLY A 336 4.77 17.65 14.41
N LYS A 337 4.83 18.39 13.32
CA LYS A 337 3.76 19.25 12.85
C LYS A 337 3.69 19.23 11.33
N GLY A 338 2.48 19.24 10.77
CA GLY A 338 2.27 19.26 9.33
C GLY A 338 2.69 17.95 8.64
N LEU A 339 2.64 16.82 9.37
CA LEU A 339 3.16 15.53 8.91
C LEU A 339 2.20 14.79 7.98
N GLY A 340 1.03 15.35 7.70
CA GLY A 340 0.02 14.76 6.81
C GLY A 340 0.53 14.42 5.40
N GLU A 341 1.56 15.09 4.88
CA GLU A 341 2.18 14.76 3.59
C GLU A 341 2.93 13.41 3.59
N ILE A 342 3.35 12.96 4.77
CA ILE A 342 4.03 11.68 5.01
C ILE A 342 3.19 10.77 5.91
N PHE A 343 1.87 10.78 5.75
CA PHE A 343 0.92 9.92 6.48
C PHE A 343 0.82 10.17 8.01
N GLY A 344 1.47 11.20 8.55
CA GLY A 344 1.18 11.68 9.91
C GLY A 344 -0.19 12.36 10.00
N ASP A 345 -0.59 12.84 11.18
CA ASP A 345 -1.85 13.55 11.41
C ASP A 345 -3.12 12.75 11.03
N LEU A 346 -3.03 11.41 10.97
CA LEU A 346 -4.05 10.53 10.36
C LEU A 346 -4.30 10.86 8.87
N SER A 347 -3.25 11.25 8.15
CA SER A 347 -3.27 11.73 6.75
C SER A 347 -4.20 12.92 6.50
N GLN A 348 -4.47 13.73 7.53
CA GLN A 348 -5.27 14.93 7.39
C GLN A 348 -4.45 16.08 6.80
N PHE A 349 -5.11 16.91 6.00
CA PHE A 349 -4.49 18.14 5.52
C PHE A 349 -4.52 19.24 6.59
N GLY A 350 -3.37 19.87 6.81
CA GLY A 350 -3.25 21.06 7.64
C GLY A 350 -1.92 21.17 8.38
N ASP A 351 -1.70 22.34 8.96
CA ASP A 351 -0.64 22.60 9.93
C ASP A 351 -1.11 22.15 11.33
N ILE A 352 -0.98 20.83 11.55
CA ILE A 352 -1.49 20.09 12.70
C ILE A 352 -0.32 19.45 13.42
N GLU A 353 -0.23 19.62 14.74
CA GLU A 353 0.74 18.88 15.55
C GLU A 353 0.31 17.43 15.74
N ASP A 354 1.22 16.46 15.59
CA ASP A 354 0.98 15.05 15.87
C ASP A 354 1.96 14.47 16.88
N THR A 355 1.47 13.45 17.59
CA THR A 355 2.28 12.50 18.33
C THR A 355 1.76 11.11 18.06
N GLY A 356 2.67 10.18 17.76
CA GLY A 356 2.30 8.82 17.49
C GLY A 356 3.44 7.85 17.73
N GLY A 357 3.14 6.59 17.50
CA GLY A 357 4.10 5.52 17.62
C GLY A 357 3.41 4.17 17.62
N TYR A 358 4.22 3.13 17.53
CA TYR A 358 3.74 1.77 17.66
C TYR A 358 4.75 0.91 18.44
N LEU A 359 4.24 -0.17 19.00
CA LEU A 359 5.02 -1.25 19.60
C LEU A 359 4.49 -2.59 19.09
N GLN A 360 5.41 -3.51 18.82
CA GLN A 360 5.11 -4.90 18.54
C GLN A 360 6.01 -5.81 19.38
N ALA A 361 5.40 -6.84 19.96
CA ALA A 361 6.09 -7.94 20.61
C ALA A 361 5.72 -9.25 19.91
N GLY A 362 6.72 -10.06 19.58
CA GLY A 362 6.56 -11.35 18.93
C GLY A 362 7.33 -12.46 19.63
N TYR A 363 6.87 -13.69 19.46
CA TYR A 363 7.50 -14.88 20.03
C TYR A 363 7.46 -16.03 19.03
N ASN A 364 8.63 -16.65 18.81
CA ASN A 364 8.77 -17.86 17.99
C ASN A 364 8.66 -19.10 18.90
N PHE A 365 7.52 -19.80 18.83
CA PHE A 365 7.29 -21.01 19.62
C PHE A 365 8.12 -22.19 19.13
N THR A 366 8.30 -22.27 17.81
CA THR A 366 9.11 -23.26 17.09
C THR A 366 9.82 -22.56 15.93
N PRO A 367 10.71 -23.22 15.18
CA PRO A 367 11.32 -22.61 13.99
C PRO A 367 10.32 -22.12 12.93
N ASN A 368 9.10 -22.68 12.93
CA ASN A 368 8.09 -22.38 11.90
C ASN A 368 6.90 -21.59 12.44
N TRP A 369 6.65 -21.58 13.76
CA TRP A 369 5.48 -20.93 14.35
C TRP A 369 5.85 -19.69 15.14
N SER A 370 5.17 -18.59 14.87
CA SER A 370 5.28 -17.35 15.65
C SER A 370 3.91 -16.76 15.98
N ALA A 371 3.86 -15.95 17.05
CA ALA A 371 2.74 -15.06 17.29
C ALA A 371 3.24 -13.65 17.58
N ASN A 372 2.44 -12.66 17.22
CA ASN A 372 2.76 -11.25 17.40
C ASN A 372 1.56 -10.51 18.00
N ALA A 373 1.85 -9.57 18.89
CA ALA A 373 0.92 -8.59 19.41
C ALA A 373 1.41 -7.20 19.02
N PHE A 374 0.50 -6.37 18.51
CA PHE A 374 0.76 -5.05 17.99
C PHE A 374 -0.15 -4.02 18.66
N TYR A 375 0.39 -2.83 18.91
CA TYR A 375 -0.36 -1.65 19.29
C TYR A 375 0.23 -0.41 18.61
N GLY A 376 -0.62 0.37 17.95
CA GLY A 376 -0.27 1.64 17.30
C GLY A 376 -1.21 2.77 17.71
N MET A 377 -0.70 4.00 17.73
CA MET A 377 -1.49 5.20 18.02
C MET A 377 -1.00 6.39 17.20
N SER A 378 -1.93 7.22 16.74
CA SER A 378 -1.68 8.62 16.35
C SER A 378 -2.68 9.52 17.07
N LYS A 379 -2.23 10.70 17.48
CA LYS A 379 -3.02 11.67 18.24
C LYS A 379 -2.70 13.08 17.74
N PRO A 380 -3.35 13.50 16.65
CA PRO A 380 -3.27 14.86 16.17
C PRO A 380 -3.83 15.84 17.21
N ASN A 381 -3.29 17.06 17.25
CA ASN A 381 -3.74 18.11 18.14
C ASN A 381 -5.17 18.52 17.76
N THR A 382 -6.10 18.28 18.69
CA THR A 382 -7.53 18.51 18.45
C THR A 382 -7.85 19.96 18.10
N ALA A 383 -7.16 20.94 18.69
CA ALA A 383 -7.42 22.35 18.39
C ALA A 383 -6.96 22.71 16.98
N ASP A 384 -5.83 22.16 16.55
CA ASP A 384 -5.32 22.35 15.19
C ASP A 384 -6.21 21.67 14.16
N VAL A 385 -6.63 20.41 14.42
CA VAL A 385 -7.58 19.70 13.55
C VAL A 385 -8.85 20.53 13.37
N ILE A 386 -9.46 21.00 14.46
CA ILE A 386 -10.68 21.82 14.42
C ILE A 386 -10.45 23.13 13.68
N ARG A 387 -9.32 23.78 13.90
CA ARG A 387 -8.94 25.02 13.20
C ARG A 387 -8.89 24.77 11.68
N TRP A 388 -8.33 23.64 11.25
CA TRP A 388 -8.20 23.26 9.85
C TRP A 388 -9.44 22.58 9.25
N MET A 389 -10.50 22.34 10.03
CA MET A 389 -11.77 21.85 9.48
C MET A 389 -12.34 22.87 8.48
N GLY A 390 -12.89 22.36 7.37
CA GLY A 390 -13.32 23.18 6.24
C GLY A 390 -12.16 23.69 5.36
N ASN A 391 -10.91 23.43 5.75
CA ASN A 391 -9.69 23.80 5.02
C ASN A 391 -8.80 22.57 4.76
N GLY A 392 -9.39 21.36 4.67
CA GLY A 392 -8.71 20.11 4.35
C GLY A 392 -8.64 19.07 5.48
N ALA A 393 -8.74 19.46 6.75
CA ALA A 393 -8.81 18.49 7.84
C ALA A 393 -10.19 17.82 7.91
N THR A 394 -10.21 16.50 8.14
CA THR A 394 -11.43 15.68 8.11
C THR A 394 -12.04 15.43 9.50
N GLY A 395 -11.44 16.00 10.56
CA GLY A 395 -11.96 15.92 11.93
C GLY A 395 -11.56 14.66 12.68
N LEU A 396 -10.45 14.00 12.29
CA LEU A 396 -9.92 12.83 12.98
C LEU A 396 -9.04 13.29 14.15
N LEU A 397 -9.30 12.77 15.35
CA LEU A 397 -8.72 13.32 16.59
C LEU A 397 -7.72 12.38 17.26
N ARG A 398 -7.95 11.08 17.15
CA ARG A 398 -7.07 10.06 17.73
C ARG A 398 -7.43 8.70 17.18
N ASN A 399 -6.44 7.93 16.79
CA ASN A 399 -6.64 6.54 16.45
C ASN A 399 -5.79 5.60 17.30
N ARG A 400 -6.33 4.41 17.62
CA ARG A 400 -5.63 3.35 18.36
C ARG A 400 -5.91 2.02 17.68
N GLN A 401 -4.87 1.40 17.14
CA GLN A 401 -4.94 0.11 16.47
C GLN A 401 -4.30 -0.95 17.35
N SER A 402 -4.97 -2.10 17.50
CA SER A 402 -4.42 -3.28 18.16
C SER A 402 -4.55 -4.47 17.20
N ALA A 403 -3.55 -5.35 17.17
CA ALA A 403 -3.66 -6.58 16.40
C ALA A 403 -2.96 -7.75 17.09
N LEU A 404 -3.47 -8.94 16.84
CA LEU A 404 -2.87 -10.22 17.22
C LEU A 404 -2.79 -11.09 15.98
N ASN A 405 -1.62 -11.68 15.72
CA ASN A 405 -1.51 -12.66 14.66
C ASN A 405 -0.70 -13.89 15.10
N VAL A 406 -1.00 -15.01 14.44
CA VAL A 406 -0.24 -16.25 14.50
C VAL A 406 0.16 -16.61 13.08
N GLN A 407 1.43 -16.95 12.88
CA GLN A 407 2.01 -17.21 11.57
C GLN A 407 2.74 -18.55 11.58
N TYR A 408 2.61 -19.27 10.47
CA TYR A 408 3.34 -20.48 10.16
C TYR A 408 4.16 -20.28 8.89
N SER A 409 5.47 -20.46 8.98
CA SER A 409 6.41 -20.30 7.88
C SER A 409 7.15 -21.61 7.64
N ALA A 410 7.11 -22.12 6.40
CA ALA A 410 7.82 -23.33 6.02
C ALA A 410 8.25 -23.29 4.55
N GLY A 411 9.57 -23.31 4.33
CA GLY A 411 10.13 -23.19 2.99
C GLY A 411 9.72 -21.86 2.34
N ALA A 412 9.13 -21.93 1.16
CA ALA A 412 8.65 -20.76 0.42
C ALA A 412 7.22 -20.34 0.79
N TYR A 413 6.60 -20.93 1.81
CA TYR A 413 5.19 -20.67 2.15
C TYR A 413 5.03 -20.05 3.53
N ASP A 414 4.17 -19.04 3.62
CA ASP A 414 3.67 -18.52 4.88
C ASP A 414 2.15 -18.62 4.94
N LEU A 415 1.63 -18.95 6.12
CA LEU A 415 0.21 -18.97 6.44
C LEU A 415 -0.02 -18.16 7.71
N GLY A 416 -1.12 -17.42 7.81
CA GLY A 416 -1.40 -16.67 9.02
C GLY A 416 -2.86 -16.40 9.28
N LEU A 417 -3.17 -16.26 10.56
CA LEU A 417 -4.44 -15.76 11.08
C LEU A 417 -4.16 -14.46 11.82
N GLU A 418 -4.90 -13.40 11.50
CA GLU A 418 -4.77 -12.10 12.15
C GLU A 418 -6.13 -11.56 12.57
N TRP A 419 -6.20 -11.02 13.79
CA TRP A 419 -7.30 -10.21 14.26
C TRP A 419 -6.80 -8.80 14.54
N MET A 420 -7.48 -7.81 13.97
CA MET A 420 -7.23 -6.38 14.18
C MET A 420 -8.47 -5.73 14.80
N HIS A 421 -8.23 -4.86 15.77
CA HIS A 421 -9.24 -4.02 16.40
C HIS A 421 -8.75 -2.58 16.44
N ASP A 422 -9.58 -1.66 15.97
CA ASP A 422 -9.20 -0.27 15.82
C ASP A 422 -10.29 0.67 16.34
N VAL A 423 -9.88 1.76 17.01
CA VAL A 423 -10.78 2.74 17.66
C VAL A 423 -10.36 4.18 17.33
N LEU A 424 -11.20 4.82 16.53
CA LEU A 424 -11.05 6.19 16.05
C LEU A 424 -11.98 7.16 16.81
N ASP A 425 -11.41 8.20 17.40
CA ASP A 425 -12.15 9.37 17.88
C ASP A 425 -12.17 10.45 16.78
N SER A 426 -13.34 11.01 16.51
CA SER A 426 -13.54 12.03 15.50
C SER A 426 -14.55 13.11 15.93
N THR A 427 -14.60 14.20 15.19
CA THR A 427 -15.60 15.27 15.28
C THR A 427 -16.08 15.64 13.88
N SER A 428 -17.36 15.97 13.73
CA SER A 428 -17.95 16.44 12.48
C SER A 428 -18.17 17.96 12.46
N ASN A 429 -18.20 18.63 13.61
CA ASN A 429 -18.46 20.06 13.72
C ASN A 429 -17.53 20.83 14.68
N GLY A 430 -16.47 20.18 15.16
CA GLY A 430 -15.52 20.71 16.14
C GLY A 430 -15.97 20.63 17.59
N VAL A 431 -17.26 20.41 17.85
CA VAL A 431 -17.84 20.34 19.20
C VAL A 431 -18.24 18.91 19.58
N ASP A 432 -18.82 18.16 18.64
CA ASP A 432 -19.22 16.78 18.84
C ASP A 432 -18.00 15.86 18.98
N ARG A 433 -18.16 14.75 19.70
CA ARG A 433 -17.14 13.72 19.79
C ARG A 433 -17.80 12.38 19.53
N LYS A 434 -17.27 11.66 18.55
CA LYS A 434 -17.75 10.34 18.15
C LYS A 434 -16.59 9.37 18.20
N THR A 435 -16.84 8.21 18.81
CA THR A 435 -15.93 7.08 18.77
C THR A 435 -16.48 6.05 17.78
N THR A 436 -15.66 5.63 16.84
CA THR A 436 -15.96 4.58 15.86
C THR A 436 -14.97 3.44 16.06
N SER A 437 -15.45 2.22 16.24
CA SER A 437 -14.61 1.03 16.34
C SER A 437 -14.85 0.07 15.18
N GLY A 438 -13.78 -0.56 14.71
CA GLY A 438 -13.82 -1.59 13.66
C GLY A 438 -13.02 -2.82 14.06
N ASN A 439 -13.44 -3.98 13.59
CA ASN A 439 -12.68 -5.22 13.69
C ASN A 439 -12.44 -5.78 12.29
N GLN A 440 -11.30 -6.46 12.13
CA GLN A 440 -11.01 -7.29 10.97
C GLN A 440 -10.46 -8.64 11.44
N LEU A 441 -10.97 -9.72 10.86
CA LEU A 441 -10.36 -11.05 10.91
C LEU A 441 -9.78 -11.35 9.53
N SER A 442 -8.58 -11.92 9.45
CA SER A 442 -7.91 -12.21 8.20
C SER A 442 -7.20 -13.55 8.22
N VAL A 443 -7.32 -14.30 7.13
CA VAL A 443 -6.59 -15.55 6.87
C VAL A 443 -5.77 -15.34 5.62
N SER A 444 -4.45 -15.45 5.74
CA SER A 444 -3.50 -15.12 4.67
C SER A 444 -2.63 -16.31 4.30
N ALA A 445 -2.29 -16.39 3.01
CA ALA A 445 -1.29 -17.31 2.48
C ALA A 445 -0.35 -16.57 1.52
N LEU A 446 0.94 -16.82 1.65
CA LEU A 446 1.99 -16.32 0.77
C LEU A 446 2.79 -17.47 0.15
N TYR A 447 3.25 -17.26 -1.08
CA TYR A 447 4.26 -18.09 -1.75
C TYR A 447 5.40 -17.19 -2.25
N HIS A 448 6.62 -17.44 -1.77
CA HIS A 448 7.83 -16.64 -2.03
C HIS A 448 8.64 -17.15 -3.23
N PHE A 449 9.11 -16.16 -3.99
CA PHE A 449 9.91 -16.14 -5.21
C PHE A 449 11.43 -16.13 -5.14
#